data_AF-A0A4Y2A569-F1
#
_entry.id   AF-A0A4Y2A569-F1
#
_cell.length_a   1.000
_cell.length_b   1.000
_cell.length_c   1.000
_cell.angle_alpha   90.00
_cell.angle_beta   90.00
_cell.angle_gamma   90.00
#
_symmetry.space_group_name_H-M   'P 1'
#
loop_
_entity.id
_entity.type
_entity.pdbx_description
1 polymer ?
#
loop_
_entity_poly.entity_id
_entity_poly.type
_entity_poly.pdbx_seq_one_letter_code
_entity_poly.pdbx_strand_id
1 'polypeptide(L)'
;MRMKRLLFGCKTSPFILSAVIKHHIKKFESDKLNSVEMLNSALYVDDLYFGADSVSEAFALSSDAVSILKSGGFNLRKLSSNSCELEKLWVENGLSEGETAGVVKVLGLNWRPDRDVLSLELKGIVDCLKTLKNNKRHILQTAARIFNPVGLITSFVVIIKCLLQEIWEREIDWDENLAEDLRLKWFKWCEEIEKLSELLVPRNCLQGCGDRKVEVHIFCDASVKAYGAVAYLRYFDERSNCRVSFIMSKSGVAPLKKLTLSRLELMAIVIGWENILKESTVI
;
A
#
# COMPACT_ATOMS: atom_id res chain seq x y z
N MET A 1 30.06 -10.16 -19.51
CA MET A 1 29.93 -10.90 -18.24
C MET A 1 28.62 -11.70 -18.30
N ARG A 2 28.66 -13.05 -18.18
CA ARG A 2 27.45 -13.90 -18.23
C ARG A 2 27.05 -14.27 -16.80
N MET A 3 25.81 -13.96 -16.42
CA MET A 3 25.30 -14.18 -15.07
C MET A 3 24.79 -15.61 -14.93
N LYS A 4 25.09 -16.24 -13.79
CA LYS A 4 24.70 -17.63 -13.47
C LYS A 4 23.45 -17.74 -12.58
N ARG A 5 22.89 -16.59 -12.18
CA ARG A 5 21.70 -16.47 -11.33
C ARG A 5 20.69 -15.54 -12.00
N LEU A 6 19.44 -15.66 -11.58
CA LEU A 6 18.37 -14.77 -12.02
C LEU A 6 18.75 -13.31 -11.71
N LEU A 7 18.51 -12.42 -12.66
CA LEU A 7 18.89 -11.02 -12.56
C LEU A 7 17.82 -10.20 -11.85
N PHE A 8 18.23 -9.34 -10.92
CA PHE A 8 17.36 -8.26 -10.45
C PHE A 8 17.11 -7.26 -11.59
N GLY A 9 15.87 -6.78 -11.71
CA GLY A 9 15.45 -5.83 -12.75
C GLY A 9 15.09 -6.44 -14.11
N CYS A 10 15.26 -7.75 -14.30
CA CYS A 10 14.73 -8.41 -15.50
C CYS A 10 13.22 -8.66 -15.36
N LYS A 11 12.44 -8.28 -16.38
CA LYS A 11 10.97 -8.37 -16.37
C LYS A 11 10.45 -9.80 -16.12
N THR A 12 11.18 -10.82 -16.55
CA THR A 12 10.77 -12.23 -16.39
C THR A 12 11.16 -12.82 -15.04
N SER A 13 12.05 -12.16 -14.29
CA SER A 13 12.57 -12.70 -13.02
C SER A 13 11.48 -12.94 -11.97
N PRO A 14 10.55 -11.99 -11.69
CA PRO A 14 9.50 -12.21 -10.70
C PRO A 14 8.56 -13.36 -11.08
N PHE A 15 8.25 -13.51 -12.37
CA PHE A 15 7.42 -14.61 -12.86
C PHE A 15 8.08 -15.97 -12.62
N ILE A 16 9.36 -16.10 -12.98
CA ILE A 16 10.12 -17.35 -12.79
C ILE A 16 10.22 -17.68 -11.30
N LEU A 17 10.50 -16.68 -10.45
CA LEU A 17 10.56 -16.86 -9.00
C LEU A 17 9.23 -17.37 -8.44
N SER A 18 8.12 -16.71 -8.79
CA SER A 18 6.78 -17.10 -8.34
C SER A 18 6.42 -18.53 -8.79
N ALA A 19 6.73 -18.90 -10.05
CA ALA A 19 6.47 -20.24 -10.57
C ALA A 19 7.27 -21.32 -9.81
N VAL A 20 8.55 -21.07 -9.52
CA VAL A 20 9.40 -22.00 -8.77
C VAL A 20 8.91 -22.16 -7.33
N ILE A 21 8.57 -21.04 -6.66
CA ILE A 21 8.07 -21.07 -5.30
C ILE A 21 6.73 -21.83 -5.23
N LYS A 22 5.78 -21.53 -6.11
CA LYS A 22 4.49 -22.26 -6.18
C LYS A 22 4.68 -23.75 -6.44
N HIS A 23 5.58 -24.12 -7.35
CA HIS A 23 5.88 -25.53 -7.60
C HIS A 23 6.48 -26.22 -6.37
N HIS A 24 7.33 -25.53 -5.61
CA HIS A 24 7.95 -26.06 -4.41
C HIS A 24 6.95 -26.22 -3.26
N ILE A 25 6.12 -25.22 -3.01
CA ILE A 25 5.12 -25.22 -1.93
C ILE A 25 4.12 -26.38 -2.09
N LYS A 26 3.71 -26.70 -3.33
CA LYS A 26 2.78 -27.82 -3.61
C LYS A 26 3.18 -29.17 -3.03
N LYS A 27 4.48 -29.39 -2.79
CA LYS A 27 4.97 -30.65 -2.19
C LYS A 27 4.52 -30.86 -0.74
N PHE A 28 4.08 -29.80 -0.06
CA PHE A 28 3.71 -29.81 1.35
C PHE A 28 2.19 -29.76 1.57
N GLU A 29 1.40 -29.83 0.49
CA GLU A 29 -0.06 -29.69 0.53
C GLU A 29 -0.74 -30.79 1.35
N SER A 30 -0.17 -32.00 1.40
CA SER A 30 -0.70 -33.10 2.22
C SER A 30 -0.49 -32.92 3.72
N ASP A 31 0.60 -32.27 4.12
CA ASP A 31 1.09 -32.28 5.49
C ASP A 31 0.86 -30.93 6.21
N LYS A 32 0.82 -29.83 5.45
CA LYS A 32 0.83 -28.45 5.96
C LYS A 32 -0.11 -27.54 5.18
N LEU A 33 -1.37 -27.94 5.03
CA LEU A 33 -2.36 -27.26 4.19
C LEU A 33 -2.48 -25.76 4.51
N ASN A 34 -2.67 -25.39 5.78
CA ASN A 34 -2.83 -23.98 6.18
C ASN A 34 -1.60 -23.12 5.81
N SER A 35 -0.39 -23.65 6.03
CA SER A 35 0.86 -22.96 5.69
C SER A 35 1.04 -22.82 4.17
N VAL A 36 0.58 -23.82 3.39
CA VAL A 36 0.59 -23.79 1.92
C VAL A 36 -0.40 -22.75 1.38
N GLU A 37 -1.62 -22.71 1.92
CA GLU A 37 -2.63 -21.73 1.55
C GLU A 37 -2.16 -20.31 1.87
N MET A 38 -1.65 -20.11 3.09
CA MET A 38 -1.04 -18.85 3.52
C MET A 38 0.10 -18.44 2.58
N LEU A 39 1.07 -19.30 2.29
CA LEU A 39 2.18 -18.95 1.38
C LEU A 39 1.70 -18.61 -0.05
N ASN A 40 0.60 -19.18 -0.52
CA ASN A 40 0.05 -18.90 -1.84
C ASN A 40 -0.66 -17.54 -1.92
N SER A 41 -1.30 -17.09 -0.84
CA SER A 41 -2.01 -15.81 -0.78
C SER A 41 -1.13 -14.65 -0.31
N ALA A 42 -0.27 -14.90 0.68
CA ALA A 42 0.47 -13.87 1.42
C ALA A 42 1.84 -13.50 0.83
N LEU A 43 2.37 -14.32 -0.08
CA LEU A 43 3.71 -14.10 -0.63
C LEU A 43 3.67 -13.18 -1.85
N TYR A 44 4.23 -11.98 -1.70
CA TYR A 44 4.37 -10.99 -2.76
C TYR A 44 5.84 -10.83 -3.14
N VAL A 45 6.22 -11.42 -4.28
CA VAL A 45 7.60 -11.44 -4.80
C VAL A 45 8.58 -12.03 -3.78
N ASP A 46 9.28 -11.20 -3.02
CA ASP A 46 10.28 -11.56 -2.01
C ASP A 46 9.80 -11.35 -0.56
N ASP A 47 8.64 -10.72 -0.37
CA ASP A 47 8.08 -10.43 0.95
C ASP A 47 6.88 -11.34 1.27
N LEU A 48 6.75 -11.74 2.53
CA LEU A 48 5.65 -12.56 3.05
C LEU A 48 4.87 -11.76 4.10
N TYR A 49 3.55 -11.59 3.88
CA TYR A 49 2.69 -10.79 4.75
C TYR A 49 1.44 -11.57 5.18
N PHE A 50 1.38 -11.99 6.44
CA PHE A 50 0.22 -12.71 6.97
C PHE A 50 -0.07 -12.30 8.42
N GLY A 51 -1.22 -12.73 8.91
CA GLY A 51 -1.63 -12.60 10.30
C GLY A 51 -2.32 -13.88 10.77
N ALA A 52 -2.51 -13.99 12.08
CA ALA A 52 -3.26 -15.07 12.73
C ALA A 52 -3.93 -14.51 14.00
N ASP A 53 -4.96 -15.21 14.49
CA ASP A 53 -5.74 -14.75 15.66
C ASP A 53 -5.07 -15.10 16.99
N SER A 54 -4.05 -15.98 16.96
CA SER A 54 -3.27 -16.35 18.15
C SER A 54 -1.76 -16.38 17.89
N VAL A 55 -0.98 -16.14 18.95
CA VAL A 55 0.49 -16.22 18.90
C VAL A 55 0.96 -17.63 18.54
N SER A 56 0.30 -18.67 19.07
CA SER A 56 0.64 -20.07 18.78
C SER A 56 0.45 -20.40 17.30
N GLU A 57 -0.64 -19.94 16.70
CA GLU A 57 -0.93 -20.15 15.27
C GLU A 57 0.04 -19.36 14.40
N ALA A 58 0.28 -18.08 14.71
CA ALA A 58 1.26 -17.25 14.02
C ALA A 58 2.66 -17.89 14.07
N PHE A 59 3.05 -18.44 15.21
CA PHE A 59 4.30 -19.14 15.39
C PHE A 59 4.37 -20.42 14.54
N ALA A 60 3.33 -21.25 14.55
CA ALA A 60 3.28 -22.46 13.72
C ALA A 60 3.41 -22.13 12.21
N LEU A 61 2.62 -21.17 11.73
CA LEU A 61 2.65 -20.71 10.33
C LEU A 61 4.01 -20.14 9.93
N SER A 62 4.59 -19.26 10.75
CA SER A 62 5.91 -18.68 10.49
C SER A 62 7.02 -19.73 10.46
N SER A 63 7.01 -20.69 11.40
CA SER A 63 7.98 -21.79 11.48
C SER A 63 7.88 -22.72 10.27
N ASP A 64 6.66 -23.06 9.87
CA ASP A 64 6.41 -23.82 8.66
C ASP A 64 6.88 -23.09 7.42
N ALA A 65 6.58 -21.79 7.29
CA ALA A 65 7.04 -20.97 6.18
C ALA A 65 8.56 -20.95 6.05
N VAL A 66 9.27 -20.73 7.17
CA VAL A 66 10.74 -20.76 7.20
C VAL A 66 11.25 -22.14 6.77
N SER A 67 10.68 -23.22 7.29
CA SER A 67 11.09 -24.60 6.98
C SER A 67 10.84 -24.98 5.51
N ILE A 68 9.63 -24.71 5.02
CA ILE A 68 9.22 -24.97 3.63
C ILE A 68 10.14 -24.21 2.68
N LEU A 69 10.32 -22.89 2.86
CA LEU A 69 11.15 -22.08 1.98
C LEU A 69 12.63 -22.49 2.06
N LYS A 70 13.14 -22.80 3.26
CA LYS A 70 14.54 -23.24 3.46
C LYS A 70 14.82 -24.55 2.74
N SER A 71 13.88 -25.50 2.69
CA SER A 71 14.03 -26.74 1.93
C SER A 71 14.14 -26.51 0.40
N GLY A 72 13.61 -25.39 -0.09
CA GLY A 72 13.74 -24.94 -1.48
C GLY A 72 14.98 -24.08 -1.74
N GLY A 73 15.82 -23.86 -0.73
CA GLY A 73 16.99 -22.98 -0.79
C GLY A 73 16.66 -21.49 -0.63
N PHE A 74 15.42 -21.14 -0.26
CA PHE A 74 15.00 -19.78 0.02
C PHE A 74 15.12 -19.49 1.51
N ASN A 75 16.00 -18.56 1.87
CA ASN A 75 16.23 -18.20 3.27
C ASN A 75 15.35 -17.01 3.65
N LEU A 76 14.23 -17.27 4.32
CA LEU A 76 13.36 -16.23 4.87
C LEU A 76 14.06 -15.57 6.07
N ARG A 77 14.11 -14.24 6.08
CA ARG A 77 14.85 -13.44 7.08
C ARG A 77 14.03 -12.22 7.46
N LYS A 78 14.48 -11.51 8.51
CA LYS A 78 13.89 -10.23 8.97
C LYS A 78 12.40 -10.38 9.33
N LEU A 79 12.10 -11.40 10.13
CA LEU A 79 10.77 -11.57 10.70
C LEU A 79 10.47 -10.42 11.66
N SER A 80 9.27 -9.85 11.56
CA SER A 80 8.82 -8.73 12.39
C SER A 80 7.34 -8.90 12.72
N SER A 81 6.94 -8.53 13.93
CA SER A 81 5.57 -8.69 14.40
C SER A 81 5.14 -7.53 15.29
N ASN A 82 3.84 -7.24 15.34
CA ASN A 82 3.25 -6.37 16.35
C ASN A 82 3.10 -7.07 17.73
N SER A 83 3.41 -8.37 17.83
CA SER A 83 3.40 -9.13 19.08
C SER A 83 4.81 -9.37 19.60
N CYS A 84 5.15 -8.74 20.73
CA CYS A 84 6.42 -8.96 21.43
C CYS A 84 6.59 -10.42 21.90
N GLU A 85 5.49 -11.12 22.22
CA GLU A 85 5.51 -12.53 22.59
C GLU A 85 5.96 -13.40 21.41
N LEU A 86 5.43 -13.13 20.21
CA LEU A 86 5.82 -13.86 19.01
C LEU A 86 7.28 -13.61 18.64
N GLU A 87 7.76 -12.37 18.78
CA GLU A 87 9.17 -12.05 18.51
C GLU A 87 10.11 -12.80 19.45
N LYS A 88 9.77 -12.92 20.74
CA LYS A 88 10.54 -13.72 21.70
C LYS A 88 10.57 -15.19 21.31
N LEU A 89 9.42 -15.77 20.95
CA LEU A 89 9.34 -17.16 20.50
C LEU A 89 10.21 -17.43 19.26
N TRP A 90 10.26 -16.49 18.31
CA TRP A 90 11.15 -16.61 17.15
C TRP A 90 12.63 -16.61 17.53
N VAL A 91 13.04 -15.78 18.48
CA VAL A 91 14.43 -15.73 18.97
C VAL A 91 14.79 -17.03 19.71
N GLU A 92 13.92 -17.48 20.63
CA GLU A 92 14.13 -18.71 21.42
C GLU A 92 14.27 -19.96 20.54
N ASN A 93 13.57 -19.99 19.40
CA ASN A 93 13.60 -21.12 18.47
C ASN A 93 14.60 -20.92 17.31
N GLY A 94 15.39 -19.84 17.31
CA GLY A 94 16.43 -19.58 16.30
C GLY A 94 15.89 -19.23 14.90
N LEU A 95 14.66 -18.73 14.80
CA LEU A 95 14.07 -18.22 13.56
C LEU A 95 14.48 -16.76 13.28
N SER A 96 14.85 -16.00 14.32
CA SER A 96 15.27 -14.60 14.21
C SER A 96 16.46 -14.32 15.14
N GLU A 97 17.30 -13.35 14.78
CA GLU A 97 18.50 -12.96 15.54
C GLU A 97 18.23 -11.88 16.61
N GLY A 98 16.98 -11.43 16.80
CA GLY A 98 16.60 -10.40 17.78
C GLY A 98 16.24 -9.05 17.18
N GLU A 99 15.69 -8.17 18.03
CA GLU A 99 14.81 -7.02 17.77
C GLU A 99 14.83 -6.38 16.37
N THR A 100 13.66 -6.39 15.71
CA THR A 100 13.34 -5.40 14.67
C THR A 100 12.85 -4.10 15.34
N ALA A 101 13.67 -3.50 16.21
CA ALA A 101 13.30 -2.27 16.86
C ALA A 101 13.20 -1.13 15.84
N GLY A 102 11.98 -0.62 15.63
CA GLY A 102 11.73 0.58 14.85
C GLY A 102 10.75 0.39 13.69
N VAL A 103 10.94 1.20 12.64
CA VAL A 103 10.05 1.26 11.48
C VAL A 103 10.47 0.20 10.46
N VAL A 104 9.53 -0.67 10.08
CA VAL A 104 9.69 -1.68 9.04
C VAL A 104 9.08 -1.17 7.74
N LYS A 105 9.76 -1.33 6.61
CA LYS A 105 9.19 -1.00 5.31
C LYS A 105 8.35 -2.17 4.80
N VAL A 106 7.07 -1.90 4.51
CA VAL A 106 6.09 -2.88 4.01
C VAL A 106 5.49 -2.33 2.73
N LEU A 107 5.76 -2.99 1.60
CA LEU A 107 5.29 -2.56 0.27
C LEU A 107 5.51 -1.08 -0.04
N GLY A 108 6.59 -0.47 0.47
CA GLY A 108 6.90 0.96 0.29
C GLY A 108 6.26 1.92 1.30
N LEU A 109 5.47 1.42 2.25
CA LEU A 109 4.96 2.13 3.41
C LEU A 109 5.83 1.88 4.65
N ASN A 110 5.73 2.77 5.63
CA ASN A 110 6.41 2.64 6.92
C ASN A 110 5.44 2.05 7.94
N TRP A 111 5.68 0.81 8.35
CA TRP A 111 4.94 0.13 9.41
C TRP A 111 5.67 0.26 10.75
N ARG A 112 4.91 0.60 11.79
CA ARG A 112 5.33 0.64 13.18
C ARG A 112 4.69 -0.52 13.94
N PRO A 113 5.43 -1.61 14.22
CA PRO A 113 4.87 -2.79 14.86
C PRO A 113 4.36 -2.53 16.29
N ASP A 114 5.00 -1.63 17.02
CA ASP A 114 4.66 -1.28 18.42
C ASP A 114 3.23 -0.79 18.61
N ARG A 115 2.72 -0.01 17.65
CA ARG A 115 1.35 0.54 17.65
C ARG A 115 0.46 -0.06 16.59
N ASP A 116 1.01 -0.93 15.76
CA ASP A 116 0.38 -1.51 14.58
C ASP A 116 -0.22 -0.47 13.61
N VAL A 117 0.57 0.56 13.28
CA VAL A 117 0.17 1.66 12.39
C VAL A 117 1.06 1.78 11.15
N LEU A 118 0.45 2.18 10.05
CA LEU A 118 1.09 2.54 8.80
C LEU A 118 1.25 4.07 8.71
N SER A 119 2.33 4.47 8.05
CA SER A 119 2.69 5.85 7.75
C SER A 119 3.36 5.93 6.38
N LEU A 120 3.39 7.13 5.81
CA LEU A 120 3.99 7.36 4.49
C LEU A 120 5.46 7.75 4.58
N GLU A 121 6.25 7.32 3.60
CA GLU A 121 7.64 7.77 3.43
C GLU A 121 7.66 9.11 2.69
N LEU A 122 7.72 10.22 3.44
CA LEU A 122 7.67 11.58 2.85
C LEU A 122 9.04 12.23 2.67
N LYS A 123 10.12 11.65 3.24
CA LYS A 123 11.44 12.26 3.28
C LYS A 123 11.95 12.70 1.90
N GLY A 124 11.85 11.82 0.91
CA GLY A 124 12.28 12.13 -0.46
C GLY A 124 11.46 13.23 -1.15
N ILE A 125 10.21 13.43 -0.72
CA ILE A 125 9.34 14.48 -1.24
C ILE A 125 9.68 15.81 -0.56
N VAL A 126 9.77 15.83 0.77
CA VAL A 126 10.17 17.01 1.55
C VAL A 126 11.56 17.52 1.14
N ASP A 127 12.52 16.63 0.94
CA ASP A 127 13.86 17.00 0.47
C ASP A 127 13.84 17.58 -0.95
N CYS A 128 12.97 17.07 -1.83
CA CYS A 128 12.76 17.66 -3.15
C CYS A 128 12.21 19.09 -3.03
N LEU A 129 11.23 19.28 -2.16
CA LEU A 129 10.56 20.57 -1.96
C LEU A 129 11.49 21.65 -1.43
N LYS A 130 12.55 21.34 -0.67
CA LYS A 130 13.55 22.32 -0.19
C LYS A 130 14.21 23.12 -1.31
N THR A 131 14.28 22.58 -2.52
CA THR A 131 14.83 23.30 -3.68
C THR A 131 13.88 24.35 -4.26
N LEU A 132 12.58 24.31 -3.90
CA LEU A 132 11.52 25.28 -4.20
C LEU A 132 11.52 25.81 -5.65
N LYS A 133 11.72 24.93 -6.64
CA LYS A 133 11.62 25.34 -8.05
C LYS A 133 10.17 25.43 -8.48
N ASN A 134 9.75 26.59 -8.95
CA ASN A 134 8.36 26.86 -9.36
C ASN A 134 8.19 26.68 -10.86
N ASN A 135 8.51 25.49 -11.35
CA ASN A 135 8.36 25.14 -12.75
C ASN A 135 7.68 23.78 -12.92
N LYS A 136 7.17 23.57 -14.13
CA LYS A 136 6.46 22.37 -14.55
C LYS A 136 7.22 21.08 -14.25
N ARG A 137 8.53 21.07 -14.57
CA ARG A 137 9.42 19.92 -14.35
C ARG A 137 9.46 19.53 -12.89
N HIS A 138 9.61 20.50 -11.98
CA HIS A 138 9.73 20.25 -10.57
C HIS A 138 8.44 19.69 -9.97
N ILE A 139 7.28 20.26 -10.31
CA ILE A 139 5.98 19.76 -9.83
C ILE A 139 5.76 18.31 -10.30
N LEU A 140 6.05 18.00 -11.57
CA LEU A 140 5.92 16.63 -12.08
C LEU A 140 6.87 15.67 -11.34
N GLN A 141 8.11 16.09 -11.11
CA GLN A 141 9.10 15.30 -10.39
C GLN A 141 8.65 15.02 -8.95
N THR A 142 8.01 16.00 -8.30
CA THR A 142 7.45 15.84 -6.95
C THR A 142 6.24 14.90 -6.97
N ALA A 143 5.30 15.11 -7.89
CA ALA A 143 4.12 14.26 -8.03
C ALA A 143 4.48 12.78 -8.29
N ALA A 144 5.48 12.53 -9.13
CA ALA A 144 5.95 11.19 -9.48
C ALA A 144 6.64 10.45 -8.32
N ARG A 145 7.12 11.18 -7.30
CA ARG A 145 7.70 10.58 -6.08
C ARG A 145 6.64 10.14 -5.08
N ILE A 146 5.39 10.56 -5.25
CA ILE A 146 4.33 10.21 -4.30
C ILE A 146 3.97 8.74 -4.51
N PHE A 147 4.33 7.93 -3.53
CA PHE A 147 3.97 6.52 -3.49
C PHE A 147 2.76 6.33 -2.57
N ASN A 148 1.62 5.97 -3.17
CA ASN A 148 0.33 5.86 -2.47
C ASN A 148 -0.45 4.61 -2.95
N PRO A 149 0.00 3.39 -2.60
CA PRO A 149 -0.49 2.14 -3.19
C PRO A 149 -1.97 1.88 -2.90
N VAL A 150 -2.41 2.12 -1.66
CA VAL A 150 -3.80 1.89 -1.21
C VAL A 150 -4.64 3.16 -1.20
N GLY A 151 -4.07 4.31 -1.53
CA GLY A 151 -4.84 5.56 -1.56
C GLY A 151 -5.05 6.24 -0.20
N LEU A 152 -4.14 6.12 0.77
CA LEU A 152 -4.27 6.78 2.08
C LEU A 152 -4.45 8.30 1.97
N ILE A 153 -3.78 8.92 1.00
CA ILE A 153 -3.75 10.37 0.78
C ILE A 153 -4.31 10.77 -0.58
N THR A 154 -5.25 10.00 -1.13
CA THR A 154 -5.81 10.22 -2.47
C THR A 154 -6.41 11.62 -2.65
N SER A 155 -7.07 12.15 -1.60
CA SER A 155 -7.61 13.51 -1.58
C SER A 155 -6.55 14.59 -1.73
N PHE A 156 -5.34 14.35 -1.21
CA PHE A 156 -4.20 15.25 -1.37
C PHE A 156 -3.51 15.09 -2.73
N VAL A 157 -3.38 13.84 -3.20
CA VAL A 157 -2.73 13.51 -4.48
C VAL A 157 -3.54 14.00 -5.67
N VAL A 158 -4.87 13.99 -5.60
CA VAL A 158 -5.70 14.47 -6.72
C VAL A 158 -5.51 15.96 -6.99
N ILE A 159 -5.20 16.76 -5.96
CA ILE A 159 -4.99 18.21 -6.07
C ILE A 159 -3.78 18.51 -6.96
N ILE A 160 -2.63 17.88 -6.70
CA ILE A 160 -1.43 18.08 -7.53
C ILE A 160 -1.64 17.54 -8.96
N LYS A 161 -2.41 16.46 -9.14
CA LYS A 161 -2.76 15.96 -10.47
C LYS A 161 -3.64 16.95 -11.25
N CYS A 162 -4.60 17.60 -10.59
CA CYS A 162 -5.41 18.66 -11.21
C CYS A 162 -4.54 19.88 -11.55
N LEU A 163 -3.62 20.26 -10.67
CA LEU A 163 -2.68 21.36 -10.93
C LEU A 163 -1.79 21.05 -12.15
N LEU A 164 -1.27 19.83 -12.25
CA LEU A 164 -0.52 19.39 -13.44
C LEU A 164 -1.39 19.46 -14.70
N GLN A 165 -2.66 19.05 -14.66
CA GLN A 165 -3.54 19.20 -15.81
C GLN A 165 -3.67 20.68 -16.23
N GLU A 166 -3.89 21.59 -15.28
CA GLU A 166 -4.04 23.02 -15.54
C GLU A 166 -2.75 23.66 -16.10
N ILE A 167 -1.58 23.25 -15.62
CA ILE A 167 -0.29 23.70 -16.16
C ILE A 167 -0.13 23.27 -17.63
N TRP A 168 -0.65 22.08 -18.00
CA TRP A 168 -0.51 21.52 -19.34
C TRP A 168 -1.46 22.22 -20.31
N GLU A 169 -2.67 22.58 -19.85
CA GLU A 169 -3.64 23.36 -20.62
C GLU A 169 -3.12 24.77 -20.97
N ARG A 170 -2.23 25.33 -20.16
CA ARG A 170 -1.61 26.64 -20.40
C ARG A 170 -0.33 26.58 -21.24
N GLU A 171 0.03 25.39 -21.73
CA GLU A 171 1.20 25.19 -22.59
C GLU A 171 2.53 25.71 -22.01
N ILE A 172 2.63 25.78 -20.67
CA ILE A 172 3.83 26.25 -19.98
C ILE A 172 5.00 25.30 -20.25
N ASP A 173 6.18 25.88 -20.53
CA ASP A 173 7.39 25.13 -20.81
C ASP A 173 7.99 24.47 -19.56
N TRP A 174 8.85 23.47 -19.76
CA TRP A 174 9.35 22.62 -18.66
C TRP A 174 10.02 23.38 -17.52
N ASP A 175 10.84 24.36 -17.87
CA ASP A 175 11.69 25.10 -16.93
C ASP A 175 11.22 26.56 -16.76
N GLU A 176 10.11 26.92 -17.39
CA GLU A 176 9.46 28.23 -17.27
C GLU A 176 8.81 28.40 -15.89
N ASN A 177 8.83 29.63 -15.37
CA ASN A 177 8.19 29.95 -14.10
C ASN A 177 6.66 29.94 -14.24
N LEU A 178 5.99 29.38 -13.23
CA LEU A 178 4.53 29.35 -13.19
C LEU A 178 3.94 30.75 -13.02
N ALA A 179 2.78 30.97 -13.65
CA ALA A 179 1.93 32.13 -13.39
C ALA A 179 1.54 32.21 -11.89
N GLU A 180 1.28 33.43 -11.41
CA GLU A 180 1.07 33.72 -9.99
C GLU A 180 -0.01 32.84 -9.36
N ASP A 181 -1.12 32.64 -10.05
CA ASP A 181 -2.26 31.87 -9.55
C ASP A 181 -1.95 30.36 -9.41
N LEU A 182 -1.16 29.79 -10.33
CA LEU A 182 -0.68 28.41 -10.26
C LEU A 182 0.37 28.23 -9.19
N ARG A 183 1.25 29.23 -9.05
CA ARG A 183 2.28 29.28 -8.00
C ARG A 183 1.66 29.27 -6.60
N LEU A 184 0.60 30.06 -6.38
CA LEU A 184 -0.12 30.07 -5.11
C LEU A 184 -0.76 28.71 -4.78
N LYS A 185 -1.39 28.06 -5.76
CA LYS A 185 -1.92 26.68 -5.59
C LYS A 185 -0.82 25.68 -5.26
N TRP A 186 0.33 25.79 -5.93
CA TRP A 186 1.50 24.95 -5.68
C TRP A 186 2.02 25.12 -4.26
N PHE A 187 2.26 26.36 -3.82
CA PHE A 187 2.77 26.60 -2.46
C PHE A 187 1.82 26.13 -1.38
N LYS A 188 0.51 26.35 -1.55
CA LYS A 188 -0.47 25.80 -0.61
C LYS A 188 -0.37 24.28 -0.49
N TRP A 189 -0.21 23.58 -1.63
CA TRP A 189 -0.03 22.13 -1.62
C TRP A 189 1.27 21.72 -0.91
N CYS A 190 2.37 22.46 -1.11
CA CYS A 190 3.64 22.22 -0.43
C CYS A 190 3.55 22.39 1.08
N GLU A 191 2.81 23.38 1.58
CA GLU A 191 2.62 23.59 3.03
C GLU A 191 1.82 22.46 3.68
N GLU A 192 0.82 21.92 2.96
CA GLU A 192 -0.05 20.86 3.47
C GLU A 192 0.68 19.50 3.58
N ILE A 193 1.76 19.28 2.82
CA ILE A 193 2.46 17.98 2.83
C ILE A 193 3.10 17.66 4.18
N GLU A 194 3.58 18.67 4.92
CA GLU A 194 4.26 18.45 6.20
C GLU A 194 3.30 17.85 7.22
N LYS A 195 2.02 18.24 7.16
CA LYS A 195 0.95 17.71 8.01
C LYS A 195 0.68 16.22 7.76
N LEU A 196 1.00 15.71 6.56
CA LEU A 196 0.85 14.28 6.25
C LEU A 196 1.87 13.41 6.98
N SER A 197 2.96 13.98 7.51
CA SER A 197 3.92 13.22 8.31
C SER A 197 3.33 12.72 9.63
N GLU A 198 2.25 13.36 10.10
CA GLU A 198 1.52 12.99 11.31
C GLU A 198 0.41 11.95 11.05
N LEU A 199 0.13 11.63 9.79
CA LEU A 199 -0.92 10.67 9.43
C LEU A 199 -0.49 9.25 9.82
N LEU A 200 -1.15 8.70 10.83
CA LEU A 200 -1.02 7.32 11.27
C LEU A 200 -2.32 6.58 10.98
N VAL A 201 -2.23 5.50 10.21
CA VAL A 201 -3.39 4.68 9.82
C VAL A 201 -3.26 3.31 10.45
N PRO A 202 -4.24 2.84 11.24
CA PRO A 202 -4.23 1.47 11.78
C PRO A 202 -4.07 0.45 10.65
N ARG A 203 -3.14 -0.50 10.79
CA ARG A 203 -2.93 -1.55 9.79
C ARG A 203 -4.05 -2.59 9.83
N ASN A 204 -4.45 -2.99 11.04
CA ASN A 204 -5.53 -3.97 11.23
C ASN A 204 -6.90 -3.31 10.99
N CYS A 205 -7.57 -3.73 9.92
CA CYS A 205 -8.88 -3.21 9.54
C CYS A 205 -10.05 -3.86 10.30
N LEU A 206 -9.85 -5.02 10.94
CA LEU A 206 -10.90 -5.85 11.55
C LEU A 206 -10.71 -6.09 13.05
N GLN A 207 -10.12 -5.11 13.75
CA GLN A 207 -9.81 -5.24 15.17
C GLN A 207 -11.05 -5.55 16.01
N GLY A 208 -11.06 -6.72 16.66
CA GLY A 208 -12.16 -7.16 17.53
C GLY A 208 -13.46 -7.51 16.79
N CYS A 209 -13.40 -7.79 15.49
CA CYS A 209 -14.56 -8.23 14.72
C CYS A 209 -14.99 -9.66 15.11
N GLY A 210 -14.03 -10.59 15.19
CA GLY A 210 -14.32 -12.03 15.25
C GLY A 210 -15.13 -12.50 14.04
N ASP A 211 -15.99 -13.50 14.22
CA ASP A 211 -16.81 -14.09 13.15
C ASP A 211 -18.06 -13.27 12.75
N ARG A 212 -18.08 -11.99 13.09
CA ARG A 212 -19.22 -11.12 12.83
C ARG A 212 -19.29 -10.73 11.36
N LYS A 213 -20.51 -10.40 10.92
CA LYS A 213 -20.76 -9.91 9.57
C LYS A 213 -19.97 -8.61 9.32
N VAL A 214 -19.16 -8.63 8.26
CA VAL A 214 -18.45 -7.47 7.74
C VAL A 214 -19.15 -6.96 6.48
N GLU A 215 -19.31 -5.64 6.37
CA GLU A 215 -19.90 -4.98 5.22
C GLU A 215 -18.86 -4.07 4.55
N VAL A 216 -18.76 -4.12 3.22
CA VAL A 216 -17.94 -3.19 2.44
C VAL A 216 -18.84 -2.06 1.95
N HIS A 217 -18.51 -0.83 2.35
CA HIS A 217 -19.25 0.37 1.95
C HIS A 217 -18.35 1.21 1.04
N ILE A 218 -18.84 1.49 -0.18
CA ILE A 218 -18.10 2.26 -1.18
C ILE A 218 -18.83 3.56 -1.43
N PHE A 219 -18.13 4.67 -1.21
CA PHE A 219 -18.63 6.01 -1.51
C PHE A 219 -17.93 6.51 -2.76
N CYS A 220 -18.70 7.02 -3.70
CA CYS A 220 -18.22 7.56 -4.96
C CYS A 220 -18.67 9.01 -5.06
N ASP A 221 -17.77 9.89 -5.50
CA ASP A 221 -18.08 11.30 -5.72
C ASP A 221 -17.37 11.81 -6.97
N ALA A 222 -17.97 12.84 -7.59
CA ALA A 222 -17.44 13.44 -8.80
C ALA A 222 -17.69 14.95 -8.83
N SER A 223 -16.71 15.64 -9.41
CA SER A 223 -16.76 17.07 -9.71
C SER A 223 -16.31 17.28 -11.15
N VAL A 224 -16.48 18.50 -11.65
CA VAL A 224 -15.98 18.90 -12.98
C VAL A 224 -14.45 18.80 -13.10
N LYS A 225 -13.70 18.73 -12.00
CA LYS A 225 -12.23 18.64 -11.99
C LYS A 225 -11.70 17.23 -11.79
N ALA A 226 -12.38 16.43 -10.98
CA ALA A 226 -11.91 15.11 -10.58
C ALA A 226 -13.07 14.26 -10.06
N TYR A 227 -12.87 12.96 -10.07
CA TYR A 227 -13.79 11.96 -9.55
C TYR A 227 -13.01 10.91 -8.76
N GLY A 228 -13.68 10.22 -7.84
CA GLY A 228 -13.01 9.22 -7.02
C GLY A 228 -13.96 8.37 -6.21
N ALA A 229 -13.39 7.32 -5.62
CA ALA A 229 -14.11 6.41 -4.75
C ALA A 229 -13.25 6.06 -3.54
N VAL A 230 -13.91 5.83 -2.41
CA VAL A 230 -13.30 5.37 -1.16
C VAL A 230 -14.12 4.21 -0.59
N ALA A 231 -13.42 3.23 -0.04
CA ALA A 231 -14.04 2.08 0.58
C ALA A 231 -13.67 1.94 2.04
N TYR A 232 -14.68 1.54 2.81
CA TYR A 232 -14.60 1.29 4.23
C TYR A 232 -15.16 -0.08 4.56
N LEU A 233 -14.57 -0.75 5.54
CA LEU A 233 -15.22 -1.86 6.24
C LEU A 233 -16.09 -1.30 7.34
N ARG A 234 -17.29 -1.85 7.46
CA ARG A 234 -18.20 -1.63 8.58
C ARG A 234 -18.47 -2.98 9.25
N TYR A 235 -18.25 -3.04 10.55
CA TYR A 235 -18.51 -4.24 11.35
C TYR A 235 -18.90 -3.86 12.78
N PHE A 236 -19.40 -4.82 13.52
CA PHE A 236 -19.62 -4.66 14.97
C PHE A 236 -18.48 -5.32 15.71
N ASP A 237 -17.93 -4.64 16.71
CA ASP A 237 -16.91 -5.24 17.60
C ASP A 237 -17.56 -6.20 18.62
N GLU A 238 -16.73 -6.85 19.43
CA GLU A 238 -17.17 -7.74 20.51
C GLU A 238 -18.17 -7.11 21.49
N ARG A 239 -18.11 -5.79 21.64
CA ARG A 239 -18.98 -5.01 22.53
C ARG A 239 -20.20 -4.46 21.79
N SER A 240 -20.47 -4.94 20.58
CA SER A 240 -21.56 -4.48 19.72
C SER A 240 -21.48 -3.00 19.32
N ASN A 241 -20.29 -2.40 19.34
CA ASN A 241 -20.10 -1.05 18.80
C ASN A 241 -19.86 -1.11 17.30
N CYS A 242 -20.50 -0.22 16.56
CA CYS A 242 -20.24 -0.07 15.13
C CYS A 242 -18.84 0.53 14.92
N ARG A 243 -17.97 -0.21 14.23
CA ARG A 243 -16.63 0.21 13.82
C ARG A 243 -16.59 0.43 12.32
N VAL A 244 -15.77 1.39 11.91
CA VAL A 244 -15.51 1.70 10.51
C VAL A 244 -14.01 1.81 10.30
N SER A 245 -13.49 1.08 9.31
CA SER A 245 -12.06 1.06 8.99
C SER A 245 -11.86 1.42 7.52
N PHE A 246 -10.91 2.30 7.24
CA PHE A 246 -10.50 2.61 5.86
C PHE A 246 -9.83 1.39 5.21
N ILE A 247 -10.19 1.10 3.95
CA ILE A 247 -9.55 0.04 3.15
C ILE A 247 -8.62 0.68 2.13
N MET A 248 -9.22 1.44 1.21
CA MET A 248 -8.53 2.02 0.09
C MET A 248 -9.34 3.15 -0.54
N SER A 249 -8.67 3.98 -1.31
CA SER A 249 -9.33 4.95 -2.18
C SER A 249 -8.59 5.15 -3.49
N LYS A 250 -9.31 5.56 -4.53
CA LYS A 250 -8.76 5.83 -5.86
C LYS A 250 -9.40 7.09 -6.42
N SER A 251 -8.65 7.83 -7.22
CA SER A 251 -9.14 9.03 -7.89
C SER A 251 -8.59 9.17 -9.30
N GLY A 252 -9.39 9.81 -10.15
CA GLY A 252 -9.03 10.23 -11.49
C GLY A 252 -9.26 11.74 -11.66
N VAL A 253 -8.41 12.38 -12.46
CA VAL A 253 -8.66 13.75 -12.92
C VAL A 253 -9.67 13.68 -14.06
N ALA A 254 -10.62 14.62 -14.09
CA ALA A 254 -11.61 14.69 -15.16
C ALA A 254 -10.91 14.85 -16.52
N PRO A 255 -11.37 14.17 -17.59
CA PRO A 255 -10.76 14.31 -18.90
C PRO A 255 -10.84 15.75 -19.44
N LEU A 256 -9.82 16.18 -20.20
CA LEU A 256 -9.80 17.48 -20.87
C LEU A 256 -11.02 17.66 -21.81
N LYS A 257 -11.44 16.57 -22.45
CA LYS A 257 -12.70 16.54 -23.18
C LYS A 257 -13.84 16.58 -22.16
N LYS A 258 -14.48 17.74 -22.03
CA LYS A 258 -15.59 17.97 -21.10
C LYS A 258 -16.65 16.89 -21.21
N LEU A 259 -16.84 16.17 -20.11
CA LEU A 259 -17.92 15.23 -19.90
C LEU A 259 -19.01 15.88 -19.05
N THR A 260 -20.22 15.35 -19.12
CA THR A 260 -21.31 15.74 -18.21
C THR A 260 -20.99 15.25 -16.80
N LEU A 261 -21.52 15.93 -15.78
CA LEU A 261 -21.33 15.52 -14.38
C LEU A 261 -21.79 14.08 -14.15
N SER A 262 -22.94 13.68 -14.70
CA SER A 262 -23.46 12.31 -14.60
C SER A 262 -22.52 11.25 -15.20
N ARG A 263 -21.74 11.60 -16.23
CA ARG A 263 -20.72 10.69 -16.76
C ARG A 263 -19.52 10.57 -15.82
N LEU A 264 -19.13 11.66 -15.16
CA LEU A 264 -18.04 11.65 -14.18
C LEU A 264 -18.44 10.88 -12.91
N GLU A 265 -19.70 11.01 -12.47
CA GLU A 265 -20.26 10.18 -11.39
C GLU A 265 -20.22 8.69 -11.76
N LEU A 266 -20.60 8.35 -13.00
CA LEU A 266 -20.48 6.97 -13.49
C LEU A 266 -19.02 6.50 -13.50
N MET A 267 -18.07 7.35 -13.88
CA MET A 267 -16.64 7.02 -13.82
C MET A 267 -16.15 6.81 -12.38
N ALA A 268 -16.64 7.57 -11.41
CA ALA A 268 -16.37 7.36 -9.99
C ALA A 268 -16.84 5.98 -9.53
N ILE A 269 -18.07 5.61 -9.91
CA ILE A 269 -18.65 4.29 -9.62
C ILE A 269 -17.82 3.17 -10.26
N VAL A 270 -17.40 3.33 -11.52
CA VAL A 270 -16.57 2.34 -12.21
C VAL A 270 -15.22 2.18 -11.51
N ILE A 271 -14.55 3.28 -11.13
CA ILE A 271 -13.30 3.20 -10.36
C ILE A 271 -13.52 2.47 -9.03
N GLY A 272 -14.59 2.81 -8.31
CA GLY A 272 -14.96 2.15 -7.07
C GLY A 272 -15.17 0.65 -7.26
N TRP A 273 -16.00 0.25 -8.24
CA TRP A 273 -16.29 -1.16 -8.48
C TRP A 273 -15.05 -1.94 -8.97
N GLU A 274 -14.35 -1.46 -10.00
CA GLU A 274 -13.27 -2.22 -10.62
C GLU A 274 -12.02 -2.29 -9.76
N ASN A 275 -11.63 -1.19 -9.13
CA ASN A 275 -10.35 -1.14 -8.43
C ASN A 275 -10.48 -1.51 -6.96
N ILE A 276 -11.65 -1.32 -6.35
CA ILE A 276 -11.82 -1.67 -4.95
C ILE A 276 -12.26 -3.11 -4.84
N LEU A 277 -13.32 -3.54 -5.55
CA LEU A 277 -13.88 -4.87 -5.33
C LEU A 277 -13.17 -5.99 -6.10
N LYS A 278 -12.61 -5.73 -7.29
CA LYS A 278 -11.84 -6.78 -8.00
C LYS A 278 -10.42 -6.94 -7.46
N GLU A 279 -9.73 -5.85 -7.09
CA GLU A 279 -8.36 -5.95 -6.53
C GLU A 279 -8.37 -6.47 -5.08
N SER A 280 -9.44 -6.22 -4.28
CA SER A 280 -9.57 -6.78 -2.92
C SER A 280 -9.86 -8.29 -2.88
N THR A 281 -9.94 -8.96 -4.04
CA THR A 281 -9.96 -10.43 -4.11
C THR A 281 -8.54 -11.02 -4.25
N VAL A 282 -7.51 -10.15 -4.35
CA VAL A 282 -6.12 -10.53 -4.67
C VAL A 282 -5.13 -10.09 -3.57
N ILE A 283 -5.58 -9.34 -2.55
CA ILE A 283 -4.79 -8.96 -1.38
C ILE A 283 -5.28 -9.73 -0.16
#